data_AF-A0A845K4L9-F1
#
_entry.id   AF-A0A845K4L9-F1
#
_cell.length_a   1.000
_cell.length_b   1.000
_cell.length_c   1.000
_cell.angle_alpha   90.00
_cell.angle_beta   90.00
_cell.angle_gamma   90.00
#
_symmetry.space_group_name_H-M   'P 1'
#
loop_
_entity.id
_entity.type
_entity.pdbx_description
1 polymer ?
#
loop_
_entity_poly.entity_id
_entity_poly.type
_entity_poly.pdbx_seq_one_letter_code
_entity_poly.pdbx_strand_id
1 'polypeptide(L)' 'MKLREGDNLYEPLSRNTGEITSITEHPAGKIVKVRWRIPGELPHDTELFYKKIKRAVRDGYYEHTPKQDP' A
#
# COMPACT_ATOMS: atom_id res chain seq x y z
N MET A 1 -13.33 0.26 1.25
CA MET A 1 -12.14 0.79 0.57
C MET A 1 -11.85 0.03 -0.73
N LYS A 2 -11.71 0.77 -1.84
CA LYS A 2 -11.23 0.30 -3.14
C LYS A 2 -9.82 0.88 -3.37
N LEU A 3 -8.80 0.03 -3.45
CA LEU A 3 -7.43 0.45 -3.72
C LEU A 3 -7.24 0.70 -5.22
N ARG A 4 -6.40 1.68 -5.55
CA ARG A 4 -6.01 2.05 -6.91
C ARG A 4 -4.51 2.33 -6.97
N GLU A 5 -3.95 2.28 -8.17
CA GLU A 5 -2.57 2.74 -8.41
C GLU A 5 -2.47 4.24 -8.13
N GLY A 6 -1.37 4.64 -7.48
CA GLY A 6 -1.12 5.99 -6.97
C GLY A 6 -1.76 6.29 -5.60
N ASP A 7 -2.56 5.38 -5.04
CA ASP A 7 -2.98 5.51 -3.64
C ASP A 7 -1.77 5.40 -2.71
N ASN A 8 -1.78 6.15 -1.60
CA ASN A 8 -0.76 6.10 -0.57
C ASN A 8 -1.22 5.32 0.66
N LEU A 9 -0.28 4.61 1.26
CA LEU A 9 -0.38 3.94 2.54
C LEU A 9 0.64 4.58 3.48
N TYR A 10 0.25 4.86 4.72
CA TYR A 10 1.19 5.28 5.75
C TYR A 10 1.17 4.25 6.88
N GLU A 11 2.35 3.78 7.29
CA GLU A 11 2.54 2.81 8.37
C GLU A 11 3.13 3.56 9.59
N PRO A 12 2.31 3.88 10.62
CA PRO A 12 2.71 4.84 11.64
C PRO A 12 3.83 4.38 12.57
N LEU A 13 4.02 3.06 12.79
CA LEU A 13 5.01 2.58 13.75
C LEU A 13 6.43 2.76 13.21
N SER A 14 6.64 2.54 11.91
CA SER A 14 7.93 2.79 11.27
C SER A 14 8.06 4.14 10.56
N ARG A 15 6.99 4.95 10.55
CA ARG A 15 6.91 6.23 9.82
C ARG A 15 7.22 6.05 8.32
N ASN A 16 6.65 5.00 7.75
CA ASN A 16 6.91 4.58 6.39
C ASN A 16 5.74 4.95 5.46
N THR A 17 6.06 5.61 4.35
CA THR A 17 5.08 5.97 3.32
C THR A 17 5.24 5.04 2.13
N GLY A 18 4.16 4.39 1.74
CA GLY A 18 4.09 3.47 0.61
C GLY A 18 3.16 3.98 -0.48
N GLU A 19 3.60 3.96 -1.72
CA GLU A 19 2.76 4.22 -2.89
C GLU A 19 2.35 2.91 -3.56
N ILE A 20 1.07 2.73 -3.87
CA ILE A 20 0.62 1.59 -4.68
C ILE A 20 1.05 1.81 -6.13
N THR A 21 2.02 1.04 -6.60
CA THR A 21 2.57 1.19 -7.96
C THR A 21 1.91 0.29 -8.98
N SER A 22 1.31 -0.84 -8.56
CA SER A 22 0.54 -1.70 -9.45
C SER A 22 -0.46 -2.57 -8.70
N ILE A 23 -1.55 -2.96 -9.38
CA ILE A 23 -2.50 -3.96 -8.90
C ILE A 23 -2.73 -5.01 -9.99
N THR A 24 -2.42 -6.27 -9.70
CA THR A 24 -2.52 -7.37 -10.66
C THR A 24 -3.48 -8.46 -10.20
N GLU A 25 -4.16 -9.10 -11.15
CA GLU A 25 -5.01 -10.26 -10.87
C GLU A 25 -4.13 -11.52 -10.71
N HIS A 26 -4.45 -12.35 -9.72
CA HIS A 26 -3.77 -13.62 -9.47
C HIS A 26 -4.82 -14.65 -9.02
N PRO A 27 -4.66 -15.97 -9.30
CA PRO A 27 -5.67 -16.98 -8.98
C PRO A 27 -6.11 -17.01 -7.51
N ALA A 28 -5.20 -16.67 -6.58
CA ALA A 28 -5.48 -16.58 -5.14
C ALA A 28 -6.06 -15.23 -4.67
N GLY A 29 -6.38 -14.33 -5.59
CA GLY A 29 -6.85 -12.96 -5.35
C GLY A 29 -5.83 -11.90 -5.78
N LYS A 30 -6.24 -10.63 -5.77
CA LYS A 30 -5.43 -9.50 -6.27
C LYS A 30 -4.15 -9.29 -5.45
N ILE A 31 -3.05 -9.07 -6.16
CA ILE A 31 -1.76 -8.66 -5.60
C ILE A 31 -1.62 -7.15 -5.79
N VAL A 32 -1.12 -6.48 -4.77
CA VAL A 32 -0.86 -5.04 -4.74
C VAL A 32 0.63 -4.86 -4.50
N LYS A 33 1.30 -4.18 -5.43
CA LYS A 33 2.69 -3.79 -5.28
C LYS A 33 2.75 -2.41 -4.64
N VAL A 34 3.48 -2.32 -3.53
CA VAL A 34 3.66 -1.08 -2.76
C VAL A 34 5.14 -0.73 -2.73
N ARG A 35 5.48 0.49 -3.14
CA ARG A 35 6.82 1.06 -3.02
C ARG A 35 6.93 1.86 -1.75
N TRP A 36 7.66 1.33 -0.78
CA TRP A 36 7.90 1.96 0.51
C TRP A 36 9.07 2.94 0.45
N ARG A 37 8.96 4.01 1.23
CA ARG A 37 9.96 5.06 1.40
C ARG A 37 10.12 5.34 2.89
N ILE A 38 11.10 4.67 3.48
CA ILE A 38 11.51 4.88 4.87
C ILE A 38 12.59 5.96 4.88
N PRO A 39 12.48 6.99 5.75
CA PRO A 39 13.53 7.99 5.89
C PRO A 39 14.89 7.37 6.19
N GLY A 40 15.89 7.64 5.34
CA GLY A 40 17.25 7.12 5.49
C GLY A 40 17.53 5.79 4.78
N GLU A 41 16.52 5.18 4.13
CA GLU A 41 16.68 3.94 3.36
C GLU A 41 16.39 4.14 1.87
N LEU A 42 16.92 3.23 1.05
CA LEU A 42 16.53 3.17 -0.36
C LEU A 42 15.07 2.71 -0.49
N PRO A 43 14.29 3.28 -1.42
CA PRO A 43 12.94 2.79 -1.69
C PRO A 43 12.97 1.31 -2.05
N HIS A 44 12.03 0.54 -1.51
CA HIS A 44 11.91 -0.88 -1.79
C HIS A 44 10.46 -1.25 -2.09
N ASP A 45 10.29 -2.26 -2.93
CA ASP A 45 8.98 -2.73 -3.34
C ASP A 45 8.58 -3.98 -2.55
N THR A 46 7.31 -4.07 -2.17
CA THR A 46 6.72 -5.28 -1.59
C THR A 46 5.46 -5.66 -2.33
N GLU A 47 5.19 -6.96 -2.39
CA GLU A 47 3.94 -7.49 -2.93
C GLU A 47 3.08 -8.03 -1.79
N LEU A 48 1.86 -7.50 -1.69
CA LEU A 48 0.92 -7.86 -0.65
C LEU A 48 -0.41 -8.22 -1.30
N PHE A 49 -1.09 -9.24 -0.78
CA PHE A 49 -2.46 -9.47 -1.20
C PHE A 49 -3.34 -8.28 -0.80
N TYR A 50 -4.24 -7.90 -1.70
CA TYR A 50 -5.22 -6.84 -1.49
C TYR A 50 -5.99 -7.00 -0.16
N LYS A 51 -6.34 -8.25 0.21
CA LYS A 51 -7.01 -8.57 1.49
C LYS A 51 -6.18 -8.20 2.72
N LYS A 52 -4.84 -8.32 2.64
CA LYS A 52 -3.93 -7.99 3.73
C LYS A 52 -3.88 -6.48 3.96
N ILE A 53 -3.79 -5.68 2.90
CA ILE A 53 -3.83 -4.22 2.99
C ILE A 53 -5.18 -3.77 3.56
N LYS A 54 -6.29 -4.33 3.06
CA LYS A 54 -7.63 -4.02 3.61
C LYS A 54 -7.74 -4.30 5.10
N ARG A 55 -7.19 -5.43 5.56
CA ARG A 55 -7.15 -5.77 6.98
C ARG A 55 -6.27 -4.80 7.76
N ALA A 56 -5.09 -4.48 7.27
CA ALA A 56 -4.16 -3.55 7.92
C ALA A 56 -4.78 -2.16 8.10
N VAL A 57 -5.49 -1.65 7.08
CA VAL A 57 -6.19 -0.36 7.19
C VAL A 57 -7.36 -0.42 8.17
N ARG A 58 -8.17 -1.48 8.10
CA ARG A 58 -9.28 -1.68 9.04
C ARG A 58 -8.81 -1.77 10.50
N ASP A 59 -7.70 -2.48 10.72
CA ASP A 59 -7.14 -2.73 12.06
C ASP A 59 -6.25 -1.56 12.54
N GLY A 60 -6.09 -0.48 11.75
CA GLY A 60 -5.35 0.72 12.13
C GLY A 60 -3.83 0.63 11.98
N TYR A 61 -3.31 -0.44 11.39
CA TYR A 61 -1.87 -0.59 11.11
C TYR A 61 -1.41 0.29 9.95
N TYR A 62 -2.29 0.53 8.97
CA TYR A 62 -2.04 1.45 7.86
C TYR A 62 -3.11 2.53 7.82
N GLU A 63 -2.69 3.74 7.48
CA GLU A 63 -3.58 4.81 7.03
C GLU A 63 -3.62 4.79 5.50
N HIS A 64 -4.80 5.00 4.90
CA HIS A 64 -4.97 5.01 3.44
C HIS A 64 -5.38 6.39 2.97
N THR A 65 -4.63 6.91 2.01
CA THR A 65 -4.93 8.17 1.33
C THR A 65 -5.12 7.88 -0.15
N PRO A 66 -6.33 8.05 -0.71
CA PRO A 66 -6.56 7.88 -2.13
C PRO A 66 -5.69 8.82 -2.97
N LYS A 67 -5.31 8.35 -4.17
CA LYS A 67 -4.69 9.22 -5.18
C LYS A 67 -5.59 10.45 -5.39
N GLN A 68 -4.99 11.64 -5.33
CA GLN A 68 -5.68 12.86 -5.74
C GLN A 68 -5.56 12.96 -7.26
N ASP A 69 -6.69 12.87 -7.97
CA ASP A 69 -6.73 13.22 -9.39
C ASP A 69 -6.74 14.77 -9.49
N PRO A 70 -5.97 15.37 -10.42
CA PRO A 70 -5.91 16.82 -10.59
C PRO A 70 -7.21 17.43 -11.10
#